data_AF-A0A9E3TZ39-F1
#
_entry.id   AF-A0A9E3TZ39-F1
#
_cell.length_a   1.000
_cell.length_b   1.000
_cell.length_c   1.000
_cell.angle_alpha   90.00
_cell.angle_beta   90.00
_cell.angle_gamma   90.00
#
_symmetry.space_group_name_H-M   'P 1'
#
loop_
_entity.id
_entity.type
_entity.pdbx_description
1 polymer ?
#
loop_
_entity_poly.entity_id
_entity_poly.type
_entity_poly.pdbx_seq_one_letter_code
_entity_poly.pdbx_strand_id
1 'polypeptide(L)'
;TGDAAWPAAVHIGPSPTFGDDVARVEVHLIGFAGELYGRPLVVDFLARLRDIQPFADVGQLQAQLHRDVAAARAIAGGDVPR
;
A
#
# COMPACT_ATOMS: atom_id res chain seq x y z
N THR A 1 -14.77 -17.14 -12.13
CA THR A 1 -13.61 -16.57 -12.85
C THR A 1 -12.58 -16.26 -11.79
N GLY A 2 -11.43 -16.94 -11.80
CA GLY A 2 -10.44 -16.76 -10.74
C GLY A 2 -9.71 -15.45 -10.96
N ASP A 3 -10.25 -14.35 -10.43
CA ASP A 3 -9.58 -13.06 -10.52
C ASP A 3 -8.28 -13.16 -9.71
N ALA A 4 -7.17 -12.82 -10.37
CA ALA A 4 -5.86 -12.79 -9.77
C ALA A 4 -5.84 -11.74 -8.65
N ALA A 5 -5.46 -12.15 -7.44
CA ALA A 5 -5.33 -11.25 -6.29
C ALA A 5 -3.85 -10.93 -6.07
N TRP A 6 -3.52 -9.65 -5.87
CA TRP A 6 -2.16 -9.22 -5.56
C TRP A 6 -2.06 -8.78 -4.11
N PRO A 7 -0.96 -9.13 -3.41
CA PRO A 7 -0.65 -8.52 -2.12
C PRO A 7 -0.47 -7.00 -2.32
N ALA A 8 -1.00 -6.21 -1.38
CA ALA A 8 -0.94 -4.76 -1.48
C ALA A 8 -0.68 -4.09 -0.14
N ALA A 9 0.11 -3.02 -0.14
CA ALA A 9 0.16 -2.07 0.97
C ALA A 9 -0.78 -0.91 0.64
N VAL A 10 -1.66 -0.54 1.59
CA VAL A 10 -2.66 0.51 1.39
C VAL A 10 -2.49 1.62 2.41
N HIS A 11 -2.40 2.85 1.92
CA HIS A 11 -2.47 4.05 2.74
C HIS A 11 -3.87 4.66 2.61
N ILE A 12 -4.50 4.97 3.75
CA ILE A 12 -5.82 5.63 3.82
C ILE A 12 -5.72 6.81 4.76
N GLY A 13 -5.84 8.02 4.23
CA GLY A 13 -5.85 9.26 5.01
C GLY A 13 -4.94 10.34 4.45
N PRO A 14 -4.74 11.43 5.21
CA PRO A 14 -3.90 12.55 4.81
C PRO A 14 -2.42 12.17 4.75
N SER A 15 -1.62 12.98 4.06
CA SER A 15 -0.16 12.85 3.99
C SER A 15 0.53 14.03 4.68
N PRO A 16 0.56 14.06 6.03
CA PRO A 16 1.10 15.20 6.79
C PRO A 16 2.59 15.44 6.51
N THR A 17 3.35 14.40 6.15
CA THR A 17 4.75 14.51 5.73
C THR A 17 4.95 15.46 4.54
N PHE A 18 3.91 15.66 3.72
CA PHE A 18 3.92 16.56 2.56
C PHE A 18 3.03 17.79 2.75
N GLY A 19 2.52 18.03 3.97
CA GLY A 19 1.60 19.14 4.26
C GLY A 19 0.25 18.99 3.57
N ASP A 20 -0.17 17.76 3.28
CA ASP A 20 -1.43 17.46 2.61
C ASP A 20 -2.45 16.91 3.61
N ASP A 21 -3.49 17.70 3.87
CA ASP A 21 -4.56 17.37 4.81
C ASP A 21 -5.73 16.63 4.14
N VAL A 22 -5.69 16.43 2.81
CA VAL A 22 -6.75 15.73 2.08
C VAL A 22 -6.57 14.23 2.21
N ALA A 23 -7.59 13.54 2.70
CA ALA A 23 -7.59 12.09 2.80
C ALA A 23 -7.58 11.44 1.40
N ARG A 24 -6.63 10.52 1.17
CA ARG A 24 -6.52 9.72 -0.06
C ARG A 24 -6.52 8.24 0.26
N VAL A 25 -6.85 7.43 -0.75
CA VAL A 25 -6.64 5.99 -0.74
C VAL A 25 -5.58 5.69 -1.80
N GLU A 26 -4.42 5.21 -1.36
CA GLU A 26 -3.30 4.88 -2.22
C GLU A 26 -2.96 3.40 -2.04
N VAL A 27 -2.95 2.64 -3.14
CA VAL A 27 -2.76 1.19 -3.15
C VAL A 27 -1.48 0.87 -3.92
N HIS A 28 -0.51 0.28 -3.24
CA HIS A 28 0.71 -0.23 -3.86
C HIS A 28 0.59 -1.76 -4.04
N LEU A 29 0.31 -2.22 -5.26
CA LEU A 29 0.30 -3.64 -5.61
C LEU A 29 1.74 -4.18 -5.66
N ILE A 30 2.06 -5.10 -4.76
CA ILE A 30 3.42 -5.58 -4.53
C ILE A 30 3.79 -6.57 -5.64
N GLY A 31 4.84 -6.22 -6.40
CA GLY A 31 5.35 -7.05 -7.49
C GLY A 31 4.56 -6.97 -8.80
N PHE A 32 3.50 -6.15 -8.85
CA PHE A 32 2.80 -5.85 -10.10
C PHE A 32 3.61 -4.86 -10.95
N ALA A 33 3.62 -5.08 -12.26
CA ALA A 33 4.21 -4.17 -13.24
C ALA A 33 3.21 -3.93 -14.37
N GLY A 34 2.86 -2.66 -14.61
CA GLY A 34 1.93 -2.26 -15.67
C GLY A 34 1.07 -1.06 -15.28
N GLU A 35 0.10 -0.76 -16.15
CA GLU A 35 -0.79 0.40 -16.02
C GLU A 35 -2.20 -0.01 -15.56
N LEU A 36 -2.71 0.70 -14.55
CA LEU A 36 -4.04 0.46 -13.97
C LEU A 36 -5.04 1.59 -14.22
N TYR A 37 -4.65 2.66 -14.91
CA TYR A 37 -5.53 3.78 -15.20
C TYR A 37 -6.81 3.34 -15.91
N GLY A 38 -7.95 3.86 -15.44
CA GLY A 38 -9.28 3.54 -15.96
C GLY A 38 -9.79 2.14 -15.62
N ARG A 39 -9.02 1.33 -14.87
CA ARG A 39 -9.45 -0.01 -14.45
C ARG A 39 -10.06 0.03 -13.04
N PRO A 40 -11.24 -0.56 -12.84
CA PRO A 40 -11.79 -0.73 -11.49
C PRO A 40 -10.92 -1.72 -10.71
N LEU A 41 -10.69 -1.42 -9.43
CA LEU A 41 -9.98 -2.29 -8.49
C LEU A 41 -10.90 -2.62 -7.32
N VAL A 42 -10.84 -3.87 -6.87
CA VAL A 42 -11.44 -4.31 -5.60
C VAL A 42 -10.31 -4.44 -4.59
N VAL A 43 -10.53 -3.92 -3.38
CA VAL A 43 -9.53 -3.90 -2.31
C VAL A 43 -10.11 -4.59 -1.08
N ASP A 44 -9.47 -5.68 -0.66
CA ASP A 44 -9.81 -6.41 0.57
C ASP A 44 -8.84 -6.03 1.69
N PHE A 45 -9.36 -5.44 2.76
CA PHE A 45 -8.56 -5.06 3.93
C PHE A 45 -8.34 -6.24 4.86
N LEU A 46 -7.13 -6.80 4.83
CA LEU A 46 -6.77 -7.96 5.67
C LEU A 46 -6.37 -7.58 7.09
N ALA A 47 -5.57 -6.52 7.24
CA ALA A 47 -5.05 -6.08 8.52
C ALA A 47 -4.68 -4.60 8.51
N ARG A 48 -4.74 -3.97 9.68
CA ARG A 48 -4.22 -2.62 9.90
C ARG A 48 -2.79 -2.71 10.41
N LEU A 49 -1.84 -2.07 9.71
CA LEU A 49 -0.42 -2.11 10.08
C LEU A 49 -0.04 -1.09 11.16
N ARG A 50 -0.49 0.17 11.03
CA ARG A 50 -0.14 1.28 11.93
C ARG A 50 -1.03 2.50 11.77
N ASP A 51 -0.89 3.47 12.67
CA ASP A 51 -1.39 4.84 12.52
C ASP A 51 -0.61 5.64 11.46
N ILE A 52 -1.22 6.73 10.99
CA ILE A 52 -0.55 7.76 10.19
C ILE A 52 0.40 8.53 11.11
N GLN A 53 1.62 8.74 10.65
CA GLN A 53 2.62 9.49 11.38
C GLN A 53 3.45 10.35 10.40
N PRO A 54 3.88 11.56 10.79
CA PRO A 54 4.84 12.33 10.03
C PRO A 54 6.24 11.71 10.13
N PHE A 55 7.08 11.99 9.15
CA PHE A 55 8.50 11.63 9.17
C PHE A 55 9.37 12.88 9.09
N ALA A 56 10.51 12.87 9.77
CA ALA A 56 11.41 14.02 9.80
C ALA A 56 12.13 14.24 8.47
N ASP A 57 12.31 13.18 7.70
CA ASP A 57 12.97 13.20 6.39
C ASP A 57 12.47 12.06 5.48
N VAL A 58 12.84 12.16 4.20
CA VAL A 58 12.48 11.19 3.16
C VAL A 58 13.08 9.80 3.44
N GLY A 59 14.25 9.72 4.04
CA GLY A 59 14.91 8.46 4.37
C GLY A 59 14.13 7.67 5.42
N GLN A 60 13.61 8.34 6.45
CA GLN A 60 12.75 7.73 7.47
C GLN A 60 11.43 7.23 6.86
N LEU A 61 10.82 8.02 5.98
CA LEU A 61 9.61 7.61 5.24
C LEU A 61 9.88 6.36 4.40
N GLN A 62 10.95 6.36 3.60
CA GLN A 62 11.34 5.21 2.77
C GLN A 62 11.59 3.96 3.61
N ALA A 63 12.32 4.09 4.72
CA ALA A 63 12.59 2.99 5.62
C ALA A 63 11.30 2.40 6.22
N GLN A 64 10.31 3.25 6.56
CA GLN A 64 9.01 2.76 7.02
C GLN A 64 8.21 2.10 5.90
N LEU A 65 8.19 2.68 4.69
CA LEU A 65 7.50 2.08 3.54
C LEU A 65 8.03 0.68 3.23
N HIS A 66 9.35 0.46 3.28
CA HIS A 66 9.91 -0.89 3.10
C HIS A 66 9.42 -1.88 4.17
N ARG A 67 9.31 -1.45 5.44
CA ARG A 67 8.75 -2.29 6.52
C ARG A 67 7.27 -2.59 6.30
N ASP A 68 6.49 -1.58 5.90
CA ASP A 68 5.06 -1.70 5.65
C ASP A 68 4.79 -2.67 4.48
N VAL A 69 5.55 -2.57 3.39
CA VAL A 69 5.46 -3.49 2.23
C VAL A 69 5.84 -4.92 2.60
N ALA A 70 6.91 -5.11 3.38
CA ALA A 70 7.32 -6.43 3.84
C ALA A 70 6.24 -7.08 4.74
N ALA A 71 5.66 -6.32 5.67
CA ALA A 71 4.59 -6.78 6.53
C ALA A 71 3.31 -7.11 5.75
N ALA A 72 2.88 -6.24 4.83
CA ALA A 72 1.72 -6.49 3.97
C ALA A 72 1.89 -7.76 3.14
N ARG A 73 3.08 -7.99 2.58
CA ARG A 73 3.39 -9.21 1.82
C ARG A 73 3.30 -10.47 2.69
N ALA A 74 3.80 -10.41 3.92
CA ALA A 74 3.74 -11.53 4.86
C ALA A 74 2.30 -11.86 5.27
N ILE A 75 1.47 -10.84 5.54
CA ILE A 75 0.05 -11.01 5.92
C ILE A 75 -0.77 -11.60 4.78
N ALA A 76 -0.54 -11.15 3.54
CA ALA A 76 -1.31 -11.57 2.38
C ALA A 76 -1.02 -13.01 1.89
N GLY A 77 -0.06 -13.73 2.48
CA GLY A 77 0.17 -15.14 2.17
C GLY A 77 0.99 -15.42 0.90
N GLY A 78 1.50 -14.39 0.24
CA GLY A 78 2.73 -14.49 -0.58
C GLY A 78 2.66 -15.09 -1.99
N ASP A 79 1.52 -15.59 -2.48
CA ASP A 79 1.43 -16.01 -3.89
C ASP A 79 1.08 -14.82 -4.78
N VAL A 80 2.10 -14.29 -5.46
CA VAL A 80 1.90 -13.33 -6.55
C VAL A 80 1.43 -14.14 -7.77
N PRO A 81 0.27 -13.82 -8.37
CA PRO A 81 -0.18 -14.45 -9.60
C PRO A 81 0.90 -14.29 -10.68
N ARG A 82 1.23 -15.39 -11.38
CA ARG A 82 2.18 -15.39 -12.50
C ARG A 82 1.64 -14.63 -13.71
#